data_AF-A0A0R2LDY2-F1
#
_entry.id   AF-A0A0R2LDY2-F1
#
_cell.length_a   1.000
_cell.length_b   1.000
_cell.length_c   1.000
_cell.angle_alpha   90.00
_cell.angle_beta   90.00
_cell.angle_gamma   90.00
#
_symmetry.space_group_name_H-M   'P 1'
#
loop_
_entity.id
_entity.type
_entity.pdbx_description
1 polymer ?
#
loop_
_entity_poly.entity_id
_entity_poly.type
_entity_poly.pdbx_seq_one_letter_code
_entity_poly.pdbx_strand_id
1 'polypeptide(L)'
;MNWIVGIELIAFVVIYLLRLVTGGWNGSIMPGYFVGIYAFEAGIVSLVGFVMLSRSNEQVFTSNNYRLIPASDTKLYFSNILTTVVAYLYLQILEAILGNIVMFASGMGKSLMMSPEFGGSNFLMGFELFLVLVLGALLLWTGITVIHFLINWISGFLPFGRQKLVTFILYFVVTWIALVIFNFTTGKVISFLYKNISLQGISNMAQFSRIMWLSIAITFVWVAIFTAANIYLLKRWTETTR
;
A
#
# COMPACT_ATOMS: atom_id res chain seq x y z
N MET A 1 14.45 -0.48 4.94
CA MET A 1 13.45 0.32 5.68
C MET A 1 13.89 0.70 7.09
N ASN A 2 14.78 -0.06 7.74
CA ASN A 2 15.12 0.09 9.17
C ASN A 2 15.56 1.52 9.58
N TRP A 3 16.15 2.30 8.67
CA TRP A 3 16.50 3.70 8.94
C TRP A 3 15.27 4.62 9.08
N ILE A 4 14.15 4.30 8.41
CA ILE A 4 12.91 5.10 8.46
C ILE A 4 12.30 4.95 9.86
N VAL A 5 12.18 3.71 10.34
CA VAL A 5 11.81 3.35 11.72
C VAL A 5 12.80 3.97 12.74
N GLY A 6 14.10 3.98 12.42
CA GLY A 6 15.09 4.66 13.26
C GLY A 6 14.83 6.16 13.41
N ILE A 7 14.42 6.84 12.35
CA ILE A 7 14.03 8.26 12.39
C ILE A 7 12.71 8.46 13.13
N GLU A 8 11.73 7.59 12.92
CA GLU A 8 10.46 7.60 13.66
C GLU A 8 10.68 7.49 15.17
N LEU A 9 11.43 6.48 15.63
CA LEU A 9 11.73 6.31 17.05
C LEU A 9 12.44 7.54 17.65
N ILE A 10 13.32 8.19 16.88
CA ILE A 10 13.96 9.45 17.30
C ILE A 10 12.92 10.58 17.37
N ALA A 11 12.03 10.71 16.38
CA ALA A 11 10.98 11.73 16.37
C ALA A 11 10.01 11.56 17.54
N PHE A 12 9.53 10.34 17.78
CA PHE A 12 8.67 9.99 18.90
C PHE A 12 9.31 10.36 20.25
N VAL A 13 10.59 10.03 20.45
CA VAL A 13 11.34 10.40 21.67
C VAL A 13 11.50 11.92 21.79
N VAL A 14 11.79 12.64 20.70
CA VAL A 14 11.90 14.11 20.71
C VAL A 14 10.57 14.77 21.07
N ILE A 15 9.45 14.29 20.52
CA ILE A 15 8.10 14.77 20.85
C ILE A 15 7.76 14.49 22.31
N TYR A 16 8.11 13.30 22.81
CA TYR A 16 7.93 12.92 24.21
C TYR A 16 8.71 13.86 25.16
N LEU A 17 9.99 14.12 24.89
CA LEU A 17 10.82 15.04 25.68
C LEU A 17 10.31 16.50 25.61
N LEU A 18 9.95 16.99 24.43
CA LEU A 18 9.38 18.33 24.26
C LEU A 18 8.08 18.51 25.05
N ARG A 19 7.27 17.46 25.14
CA ARG A 19 6.00 17.48 25.88
C ARG A 19 6.19 17.44 27.40
N LEU A 20 7.26 16.81 27.89
CA LEU A 20 7.67 16.92 29.30
C LEU A 20 8.10 18.36 29.63
N VAL A 21 8.94 18.99 28.81
CA VAL A 21 9.45 20.35 29.03
C VAL A 21 8.34 21.42 28.96
N THR A 22 7.35 21.25 28.08
CA THR A 22 6.24 22.20 27.91
C THR A 22 5.11 22.07 28.95
N GLY A 23 5.34 21.34 30.05
CA GLY A 23 4.38 21.22 31.16
C GLY A 23 3.14 20.38 30.83
N GLY A 24 3.14 19.66 29.71
CA GLY A 24 2.01 18.83 29.26
C GLY A 24 1.96 17.44 29.88
N TRP A 25 2.63 17.23 31.02
CA TRP A 25 2.74 15.95 31.71
C TRP A 25 1.71 15.83 32.83
N ASN A 26 0.92 14.76 32.80
CA ASN A 26 -0.14 14.47 33.76
C ASN A 26 0.28 13.43 34.83
N GLY A 27 1.58 13.19 34.99
CA GLY A 27 2.14 12.19 35.92
C GLY A 27 2.08 10.73 35.45
N SER A 28 1.43 10.43 34.32
CA SER A 28 1.47 9.07 33.75
C SER A 28 2.76 8.85 32.93
N ILE A 29 3.33 7.63 32.98
CA ILE A 29 4.58 7.31 32.27
C ILE A 29 4.41 7.42 30.76
N MET A 30 3.27 6.98 30.22
CA MET A 30 2.93 7.24 28.82
C MET A 30 1.44 7.58 28.67
N PRO A 31 1.09 8.87 28.62
CA PRO A 31 -0.27 9.32 28.34
C PRO A 31 -0.87 8.73 27.06
N GLY A 32 -2.18 8.43 27.08
CA GLY A 32 -2.88 7.85 25.92
C GLY A 32 -2.79 8.66 24.61
N TYR A 33 -2.52 9.98 24.67
CA TYR A 33 -2.29 10.78 23.46
C TYR A 33 -1.04 10.36 22.68
N PHE A 34 -0.03 9.75 23.33
CA PHE A 34 1.14 9.22 22.63
C PHE A 34 0.81 8.01 21.74
N VAL A 35 -0.26 7.26 22.05
CA VAL A 35 -0.76 6.20 21.15
C VAL A 35 -1.27 6.82 19.84
N GLY A 36 -1.95 7.99 19.92
CA GLY A 36 -2.40 8.74 18.75
C GLY A 36 -1.27 9.37 17.95
N ILE A 37 -0.24 9.90 18.63
CA ILE A 37 0.99 10.42 17.98
C ILE A 37 1.71 9.29 17.24
N TYR A 38 1.96 8.17 17.91
CA TYR A 38 2.61 7.01 17.29
C TYR A 38 1.80 6.48 16.09
N ALA A 39 0.47 6.35 16.21
CA ALA A 39 -0.36 5.90 15.09
C ALA A 39 -0.31 6.85 13.87
N PHE A 40 -0.12 8.16 14.09
CA PHE A 40 0.08 9.13 13.02
C PHE A 40 1.49 9.01 12.39
N GLU A 41 2.52 8.84 13.22
CA GLU A 41 3.90 8.63 12.74
C GLU A 41 4.05 7.33 11.95
N ALA A 42 3.53 6.21 12.45
CA ALA A 42 3.49 4.93 11.74
C ALA A 42 2.73 5.01 10.41
N GLY A 43 1.70 5.87 10.33
CA GLY A 43 1.01 6.19 9.07
C GLY A 43 1.93 6.89 8.05
N ILE A 44 2.75 7.84 8.49
CA ILE A 44 3.78 8.50 7.67
C ILE A 44 4.86 7.49 7.27
N VAL A 45 5.38 6.69 8.19
CA VAL A 45 6.41 5.67 7.93
C VAL A 45 5.92 4.64 6.91
N SER A 46 4.68 4.19 7.04
CA SER A 46 4.03 3.27 6.10
C SER A 46 3.92 3.89 4.69
N LEU A 47 3.53 5.17 4.59
CA LEU A 47 3.47 5.91 3.32
C LEU A 47 4.86 6.10 2.68
N VAL A 48 5.86 6.52 3.47
CA VAL A 48 7.25 6.69 2.99
C VAL A 48 7.85 5.35 2.55
N GLY A 49 7.63 4.30 3.35
CA GLY A 49 8.00 2.93 3.01
C GLY A 49 7.36 2.45 1.71
N PHE A 50 6.06 2.68 1.52
CA PHE A 50 5.34 2.37 0.28
C PHE A 50 5.92 3.12 -0.95
N VAL A 51 6.21 4.41 -0.83
CA VAL A 51 6.80 5.21 -1.92
C VAL A 51 8.21 4.73 -2.26
N MET A 52 9.04 4.44 -1.26
CA MET A 52 10.37 3.89 -1.48
C MET A 52 10.35 2.51 -2.14
N LEU A 53 9.42 1.65 -1.72
CA LEU A 53 9.24 0.32 -2.30
C LEU A 53 8.71 0.40 -3.74
N SER A 54 7.79 1.31 -4.03
CA SER A 54 7.35 1.60 -5.41
C SER A 54 8.53 1.96 -6.32
N ARG A 55 9.44 2.84 -5.85
CA ARG A 55 10.65 3.20 -6.61
C ARG A 55 11.59 2.00 -6.79
N SER A 56 11.80 1.19 -5.76
CA SER A 56 12.66 0.01 -5.84
C SER A 56 12.11 -1.04 -6.80
N ASN A 57 10.78 -1.23 -6.83
CA ASN A 57 10.09 -2.14 -7.73
C ASN A 57 10.34 -1.74 -9.20
N GLU A 58 10.14 -0.47 -9.57
CA GLU A 58 10.38 -0.01 -10.95
C GLU A 58 11.87 0.00 -11.36
N GLN A 59 12.79 0.14 -10.40
CA GLN A 59 14.23 0.08 -10.67
C GLN A 59 14.69 -1.31 -11.17
N VAL A 60 14.01 -2.39 -10.80
CA VAL A 60 14.32 -3.74 -11.30
C VAL A 60 13.99 -3.90 -12.79
N PHE A 61 12.92 -3.25 -13.27
CA PHE A 61 12.52 -3.31 -14.68
C PHE A 61 13.26 -2.32 -15.59
N THR A 62 13.85 -1.27 -15.02
CA THR A 62 14.54 -0.19 -15.76
C THR A 62 16.06 -0.28 -15.73
N SER A 63 16.67 -0.94 -14.73
CA SER A 63 18.13 -1.04 -14.61
C SER A 63 18.69 -2.24 -15.37
N ASN A 64 19.73 -1.99 -16.18
CA ASN A 64 20.44 -3.02 -16.94
C ASN A 64 21.04 -4.13 -16.07
N ASN A 65 21.39 -3.84 -14.81
CA ASN A 65 22.00 -4.82 -13.89
C ASN A 65 21.11 -6.04 -13.65
N TYR A 66 19.79 -5.85 -13.52
CA TYR A 66 18.84 -6.95 -13.27
C TYR A 66 18.47 -7.71 -14.54
N ARG A 67 18.66 -7.11 -15.73
CA ARG A 67 18.40 -7.75 -17.04
C ARG A 67 19.49 -8.73 -17.46
N LEU A 68 20.66 -8.71 -16.81
CA LEU A 68 21.74 -9.68 -17.00
C LEU A 68 21.54 -10.98 -16.20
N ILE A 69 20.55 -11.02 -15.30
CA ILE A 69 20.23 -12.23 -14.54
C ILE A 69 19.58 -13.24 -15.51
N PRO A 70 20.06 -14.50 -15.61
CA PRO A 70 19.48 -15.53 -16.48
C PRO A 70 18.18 -16.09 -15.89
N ALA A 71 17.15 -15.26 -15.84
CA ALA A 71 15.79 -15.59 -15.41
C ALA A 71 14.80 -15.22 -16.51
N SER A 72 13.65 -15.89 -16.55
CA SER A 72 12.57 -15.47 -17.43
C SER A 72 11.89 -14.22 -16.90
N ASP A 73 11.48 -13.34 -17.81
CA ASP A 73 10.60 -12.18 -17.62
C ASP A 73 9.53 -12.36 -16.54
N THR A 74 8.77 -13.45 -16.63
CA THR A 74 7.71 -13.79 -15.68
C THR A 74 8.27 -14.09 -14.28
N LYS A 75 9.40 -14.80 -14.18
CA LYS A 75 10.06 -15.10 -12.90
C LYS A 75 10.65 -13.82 -12.28
N LEU A 76 11.26 -12.95 -13.09
CA LEU A 76 11.77 -11.64 -12.63
C LEU A 76 10.63 -10.77 -12.08
N TYR A 77 9.51 -10.66 -12.80
CA TYR A 77 8.33 -9.92 -12.37
C TYR A 77 7.77 -10.44 -11.03
N PHE A 78 7.49 -11.74 -10.93
CA PHE A 78 6.94 -12.32 -9.69
C PHE A 78 7.92 -12.22 -8.53
N SER A 79 9.23 -12.42 -8.76
CA SER A 79 10.24 -12.26 -7.72
C SER A 79 10.29 -10.81 -7.20
N ASN A 80 10.22 -9.82 -8.09
CA ASN A 80 10.26 -8.40 -7.72
C ASN A 80 9.03 -7.98 -6.89
N ILE A 81 7.83 -8.34 -7.36
CA ILE A 81 6.58 -8.08 -6.63
C ILE A 81 6.59 -8.81 -5.28
N LEU A 82 7.01 -10.08 -5.22
CA LEU A 82 7.09 -10.84 -3.98
C LEU A 82 8.09 -10.22 -2.99
N THR A 83 9.29 -9.83 -3.44
CA THR A 83 10.27 -9.13 -2.60
C THR A 83 9.71 -7.81 -2.07
N THR A 84 9.00 -7.05 -2.90
CA THR A 84 8.36 -5.78 -2.52
C THR A 84 7.26 -5.99 -1.48
N VAL A 85 6.42 -7.02 -1.64
CA VAL A 85 5.39 -7.42 -0.67
C VAL A 85 6.02 -7.87 0.66
N VAL A 86 7.01 -8.76 0.63
CA VAL A 86 7.70 -9.25 1.84
C VAL A 86 8.40 -8.10 2.58
N ALA A 87 9.02 -7.17 1.85
CA ALA A 87 9.61 -5.97 2.43
C ALA A 87 8.55 -5.09 3.13
N TYR A 88 7.41 -4.84 2.48
CA TYR A 88 6.34 -4.06 3.10
C TYR A 88 5.72 -4.76 4.31
N LEU A 89 5.50 -6.07 4.25
CA LEU A 89 5.03 -6.89 5.37
C LEU A 89 6.00 -6.82 6.56
N TYR A 90 7.32 -6.89 6.32
CA TYR A 90 8.32 -6.67 7.37
C TYR A 90 8.16 -5.31 8.05
N LEU A 91 7.90 -4.24 7.29
CA LEU A 91 7.63 -2.92 7.86
C LEU A 91 6.33 -2.93 8.70
N GLN A 92 5.21 -3.41 8.15
CA GLN A 92 3.93 -3.45 8.88
C GLN A 92 3.98 -4.30 10.15
N ILE A 93 4.73 -5.41 10.16
CA ILE A 93 4.95 -6.24 11.35
C ILE A 93 5.77 -5.48 12.40
N LEU A 94 6.77 -4.71 11.98
CA LEU A 94 7.59 -3.89 12.88
C LEU A 94 6.73 -2.79 13.52
N GLU A 95 5.95 -2.04 12.72
CA GLU A 95 4.99 -1.04 13.22
C GLU A 95 3.96 -1.67 14.18
N ALA A 96 3.45 -2.86 13.85
CA ALA A 96 2.51 -3.54 14.73
C ALA A 96 3.15 -3.90 16.09
N ILE A 97 4.41 -4.33 16.11
CA ILE A 97 5.14 -4.65 17.35
C ILE A 97 5.37 -3.37 18.17
N LEU A 98 5.87 -2.29 17.55
CA LEU A 98 6.11 -1.01 18.22
C LEU A 98 4.80 -0.40 18.76
N GLY A 99 3.73 -0.40 17.97
CA GLY A 99 2.41 0.07 18.38
C GLY A 99 1.83 -0.71 19.56
N ASN A 100 2.03 -2.03 19.61
CA ASN A 100 1.65 -2.84 20.77
C ASN A 100 2.47 -2.49 22.03
N ILE A 101 3.77 -2.22 21.90
CA ILE A 101 4.61 -1.75 23.01
C ILE A 101 4.11 -0.39 23.52
N VAL A 102 3.83 0.56 22.62
CA VAL A 102 3.30 1.89 22.97
C VAL A 102 1.93 1.79 23.66
N MET A 103 1.03 0.95 23.13
CA MET A 103 -0.30 0.70 23.70
C MET A 103 -0.25 0.00 25.06
N PHE A 104 0.69 -0.93 25.26
CA PHE A 104 0.89 -1.60 26.55
C PHE A 104 1.42 -0.64 27.61
N ALA A 105 2.48 0.11 27.30
CA ALA A 105 3.10 1.04 28.24
C ALA A 105 2.23 2.28 28.56
N SER A 106 1.22 2.60 27.73
CA SER A 106 0.20 3.60 28.05
C SER A 106 -0.92 3.10 28.99
N GLY A 107 -0.92 1.81 29.34
CA GLY A 107 -1.98 1.18 30.13
C GLY A 107 -3.27 0.88 29.35
N MET A 108 -3.43 1.44 28.14
CA MET A 108 -4.59 1.18 27.28
C MET A 108 -4.71 -0.29 26.87
N GLY A 109 -3.58 -1.01 26.79
CA GLY A 109 -3.57 -2.45 26.51
C GLY A 109 -4.43 -3.29 27.46
N LYS A 110 -4.51 -2.93 28.75
CA LYS A 110 -5.41 -3.61 29.71
C LYS A 110 -6.88 -3.30 29.44
N SER A 111 -7.21 -2.06 29.09
CA SER A 111 -8.58 -1.65 28.75
C SER A 111 -9.10 -2.35 27.49
N LEU A 112 -8.23 -2.57 26.51
CA LEU A 112 -8.57 -3.24 25.25
C LEU A 112 -8.66 -4.77 25.44
N MET A 113 -7.70 -5.40 26.10
CA MET A 113 -7.74 -6.86 26.34
C MET A 113 -8.86 -7.33 27.29
N MET A 114 -9.45 -6.41 28.08
CA MET A 114 -10.59 -6.70 28.96
C MET A 114 -11.95 -6.29 28.36
N SER A 115 -11.99 -5.71 27.16
CA SER A 115 -13.27 -5.39 26.52
C SER A 115 -13.89 -6.65 25.90
N PRO A 116 -15.23 -6.79 25.90
CA PRO A 116 -15.94 -7.87 25.22
C PRO A 116 -15.99 -7.72 23.69
N GLU A 117 -15.26 -6.73 23.14
CA GLU A 117 -14.59 -6.89 21.85
C GLU A 117 -13.48 -7.96 21.97
N PHE A 118 -12.48 -7.98 21.07
CA PHE A 118 -11.43 -9.01 20.96
C PHE A 118 -11.89 -10.47 20.77
N GLY A 119 -13.16 -10.81 21.03
CA GLY A 119 -13.81 -12.02 20.57
C GLY A 119 -13.72 -12.18 19.05
N GLY A 120 -13.93 -13.40 18.56
CA GLY A 120 -13.54 -13.83 17.20
C GLY A 120 -14.04 -12.96 16.03
N SER A 121 -15.12 -12.19 16.21
CA SER A 121 -15.58 -11.19 15.24
C SER A 121 -14.55 -10.09 14.96
N ASN A 122 -13.80 -9.64 15.98
CA ASN A 122 -12.81 -8.57 15.86
C ASN A 122 -11.51 -9.06 15.22
N PHE A 123 -11.14 -10.33 15.43
CA PHE A 123 -10.02 -10.95 14.71
C PHE A 123 -10.30 -11.02 13.20
N LEU A 124 -11.51 -11.43 12.81
CA LEU A 124 -11.92 -11.43 11.40
C LEU A 124 -11.87 -10.03 10.78
N MET A 125 -12.37 -9.00 11.47
CA MET A 125 -12.30 -7.62 10.98
C MET A 125 -10.87 -7.11 10.85
N GLY A 126 -9.99 -7.43 11.81
CA GLY A 126 -8.56 -7.10 11.74
C GLY A 126 -7.87 -7.79 10.54
N PHE A 127 -8.21 -9.05 10.27
CA PHE A 127 -7.72 -9.78 9.12
C PHE A 127 -8.24 -9.23 7.79
N GLU A 128 -9.52 -8.85 7.70
CA GLU A 128 -10.11 -8.17 6.53
C GLU A 128 -9.40 -6.85 6.23
N LEU A 129 -9.15 -6.02 7.25
CA LEU A 129 -8.41 -4.76 7.11
C LEU A 129 -6.96 -4.99 6.66
N PHE A 130 -6.28 -5.99 7.23
CA PHE A 130 -4.92 -6.37 6.82
C PHE A 130 -4.87 -6.85 5.37
N LEU A 131 -5.82 -7.68 4.93
CA LEU A 131 -5.93 -8.11 3.53
C LEU A 131 -6.17 -6.93 2.58
N VAL A 132 -7.06 -6.00 2.93
CA VAL A 132 -7.29 -4.78 2.13
C VAL A 132 -6.03 -3.93 2.02
N LEU A 133 -5.28 -3.77 3.11
CA LEU A 133 -4.03 -2.99 3.12
C LEU A 133 -2.95 -3.63 2.22
N VAL A 134 -2.76 -4.97 2.32
CA VAL A 134 -1.76 -5.69 1.52
C VAL A 134 -2.16 -5.75 0.04
N LEU A 135 -3.42 -6.10 -0.28
CA LEU A 135 -3.91 -6.15 -1.66
C LEU A 135 -4.00 -4.75 -2.28
N GLY A 136 -4.31 -3.72 -1.51
CA GLY A 136 -4.30 -2.32 -1.95
C GLY A 136 -2.89 -1.85 -2.34
N ALA A 137 -1.88 -2.13 -1.51
CA ALA A 137 -0.49 -1.84 -1.84
C ALA A 137 -0.04 -2.59 -3.11
N LEU A 138 -0.40 -3.87 -3.24
CA LEU A 138 -0.08 -4.70 -4.41
C LEU A 138 -0.80 -4.21 -5.69
N LEU A 139 -2.07 -3.81 -5.59
CA LEU A 139 -2.81 -3.17 -6.68
C LEU A 139 -2.11 -1.90 -7.15
N LEU A 140 -1.65 -1.05 -6.23
CA LEU A 140 -0.96 0.18 -6.58
C LEU A 140 0.41 -0.08 -7.23
N TRP A 141 1.24 -0.99 -6.71
CA TRP A 141 2.52 -1.34 -7.36
C TRP A 141 2.30 -1.91 -8.76
N THR A 142 1.40 -2.88 -8.90
CA THR A 142 1.12 -3.47 -10.22
C THR A 142 0.55 -2.45 -11.20
N GLY A 143 -0.29 -1.51 -10.73
CA GLY A 143 -0.79 -0.39 -11.53
C GLY A 143 0.29 0.63 -11.93
N ILE A 144 1.23 0.96 -11.03
CA ILE A 144 2.39 1.82 -11.32
C ILE A 144 3.24 1.18 -12.44
N THR A 145 3.53 -0.12 -12.33
CA THR A 145 4.27 -0.87 -13.36
C THR A 145 3.52 -0.88 -14.71
N VAL A 146 2.19 -1.07 -14.72
CA VAL A 146 1.39 -1.00 -15.97
C VAL A 146 1.51 0.37 -16.61
N ILE A 147 1.36 1.45 -15.83
CA ILE A 147 1.47 2.83 -16.31
C ILE A 147 2.88 3.07 -16.88
N HIS A 148 3.94 2.64 -16.18
CA HIS A 148 5.32 2.76 -16.64
C HIS A 148 5.56 2.05 -17.98
N PHE A 149 5.08 0.81 -18.14
CA PHE A 149 5.22 0.07 -19.40
C PHE A 149 4.38 0.65 -20.54
N LEU A 150 3.15 1.10 -20.28
CA LEU A 150 2.33 1.79 -21.28
C LEU A 150 2.98 3.07 -21.78
N ILE A 151 3.63 3.83 -20.88
CA ILE A 151 4.36 5.06 -21.22
C ILE A 151 5.57 4.75 -22.10
N ASN A 152 6.38 3.76 -21.73
CA ASN A 152 7.53 3.35 -22.52
C ASN A 152 7.07 2.90 -23.92
N TRP A 153 5.99 2.12 -24.00
CA TRP A 153 5.38 1.64 -25.24
C TRP A 153 4.87 2.78 -26.14
N ILE A 154 4.01 3.67 -25.61
CA ILE A 154 3.47 4.81 -26.36
C ILE A 154 4.58 5.77 -26.79
N SER A 155 5.61 5.97 -25.96
CA SER A 155 6.75 6.84 -26.29
C SER A 155 7.52 6.40 -27.55
N GLY A 156 7.49 5.10 -27.87
CA GLY A 156 8.07 4.55 -29.10
C GLY A 156 7.40 5.01 -30.40
N PHE A 157 6.13 5.44 -30.35
CA PHE A 157 5.38 5.92 -31.51
C PHE A 157 5.38 7.45 -31.67
N LEU A 158 5.89 8.18 -30.67
CA LEU A 158 5.90 9.64 -30.67
C LEU A 158 7.22 10.17 -31.22
N PRO A 159 7.22 11.11 -32.19
CA PRO A 159 8.46 11.66 -32.77
C PRO A 159 9.33 12.39 -31.73
N PHE A 160 8.73 12.81 -30.61
CA PHE A 160 9.41 13.46 -29.49
C PHE A 160 9.33 12.64 -28.18
N GLY A 161 9.00 11.34 -28.23
CA GLY A 161 8.69 10.53 -27.05
C GLY A 161 9.81 10.42 -25.99
N ARG A 162 11.06 10.65 -26.39
CA ARG A 162 12.25 10.67 -25.51
C ARG A 162 12.53 12.05 -24.87
N GLN A 163 11.79 13.10 -25.21
CA GLN A 163 11.95 14.41 -24.59
C GLN A 163 11.32 14.42 -23.18
N LYS A 164 12.08 14.82 -22.17
CA LYS A 164 11.65 14.81 -20.75
C LYS A 164 10.27 15.46 -20.52
N LEU A 165 9.98 16.57 -21.18
CA LEU A 165 8.70 17.29 -21.08
C LEU A 165 7.54 16.48 -21.68
N VAL A 166 7.76 15.85 -22.85
CA VAL A 166 6.76 14.99 -23.51
C VAL A 166 6.51 13.75 -22.65
N THR A 167 7.55 13.10 -22.15
CA THR A 167 7.42 11.95 -21.24
C THR A 167 6.65 12.34 -19.96
N PHE A 168 6.93 13.50 -19.35
CA PHE A 168 6.23 13.99 -18.17
C PHE A 168 4.73 14.23 -18.41
N ILE A 169 4.37 14.88 -19.52
CA ILE A 169 2.96 15.05 -19.91
C ILE A 169 2.30 13.68 -20.15
N LEU A 170 3.02 12.74 -20.77
CA LEU A 170 2.53 11.38 -21.00
C LEU A 170 2.22 10.65 -19.68
N TYR A 171 3.07 10.80 -18.64
CA TYR A 171 2.78 10.27 -17.30
C TYR A 171 1.44 10.79 -16.77
N PHE A 172 1.22 12.10 -16.83
CA PHE A 172 -0.01 12.71 -16.32
C PHE A 172 -1.25 12.22 -17.09
N VAL A 173 -1.19 12.23 -18.43
CA VAL A 173 -2.30 11.82 -19.30
C VAL A 173 -2.62 10.33 -19.15
N VAL A 174 -1.62 9.44 -19.21
CA VAL A 174 -1.83 7.98 -19.09
C VAL A 174 -2.37 7.62 -17.70
N THR A 175 -1.83 8.23 -16.63
CA THR A 175 -2.33 8.03 -15.26
C THR A 175 -3.78 8.51 -15.13
N TRP A 176 -4.11 9.70 -15.66
CA TRP A 176 -5.48 10.23 -15.62
C TRP A 176 -6.47 9.33 -16.37
N ILE A 177 -6.14 8.88 -17.59
CA ILE A 177 -6.98 7.94 -18.35
C ILE A 177 -7.16 6.62 -17.59
N ALA A 178 -6.08 6.06 -17.02
CA ALA A 178 -6.14 4.83 -16.24
C ALA A 178 -7.05 4.98 -15.01
N LEU A 179 -6.96 6.10 -14.28
CA LEU A 179 -7.84 6.41 -13.14
C LEU A 179 -9.30 6.59 -13.56
N VAL A 180 -9.58 7.23 -14.70
CA VAL A 180 -10.95 7.38 -15.22
C VAL A 180 -11.55 6.02 -15.59
N ILE A 181 -10.79 5.16 -16.30
CA ILE A 181 -11.21 3.80 -16.64
C ILE A 181 -11.45 2.97 -15.37
N PHE A 182 -10.50 2.98 -14.44
CA PHE A 182 -10.59 2.25 -13.18
C PHE A 182 -11.78 2.70 -12.33
N ASN A 183 -12.02 4.00 -12.19
CA ASN A 183 -13.17 4.53 -11.45
C ASN A 183 -14.50 4.21 -12.13
N PHE A 184 -14.59 4.36 -13.46
CA PHE A 184 -15.81 4.05 -14.21
C PHE A 184 -16.20 2.58 -14.14
N THR A 185 -15.22 1.67 -14.24
CA THR A 185 -15.42 0.22 -14.19
C THR A 185 -15.67 -0.24 -12.75
N THR A 186 -14.73 0.01 -11.84
CA THR A 186 -14.80 -0.40 -10.44
C THR A 186 -15.97 0.25 -9.72
N GLY A 187 -16.18 1.57 -9.89
CA GLY A 187 -17.29 2.30 -9.28
C GLY A 187 -18.65 1.80 -9.73
N LYS A 188 -18.81 1.43 -11.01
CA LYS A 188 -20.05 0.79 -11.49
C LYS A 188 -20.25 -0.59 -10.90
N VAL A 189 -19.24 -1.45 -10.92
CA VAL A 189 -19.29 -2.81 -10.34
C VAL A 189 -19.62 -2.76 -8.84
N ILE A 190 -18.93 -1.91 -8.09
CA ILE A 190 -19.22 -1.59 -6.68
C ILE A 190 -20.67 -1.12 -6.52
N SER A 191 -21.10 -0.10 -7.25
CA SER A 191 -22.46 0.45 -7.10
C SER A 191 -23.57 -0.57 -7.42
N PHE A 192 -23.33 -1.48 -8.37
CA PHE A 192 -24.25 -2.55 -8.73
C PHE A 192 -24.32 -3.61 -7.62
N LEU A 193 -23.17 -4.09 -7.15
CA LEU A 193 -23.10 -5.15 -6.15
C LEU A 193 -23.51 -4.67 -4.75
N TYR A 194 -23.19 -3.43 -4.36
CA TYR A 194 -23.58 -2.86 -3.07
C TYR A 194 -25.09 -2.63 -2.96
N LYS A 195 -25.76 -2.22 -4.04
CA LYS A 195 -27.24 -2.10 -4.06
C LYS A 195 -27.95 -3.41 -3.78
N ASN A 196 -27.34 -4.54 -4.15
CA ASN A 196 -27.84 -5.88 -3.85
C ASN A 196 -27.53 -6.36 -2.41
N ILE A 197 -26.61 -5.69 -1.69
CA ILE A 197 -26.26 -5.98 -0.29
C ILE A 197 -27.08 -5.12 0.68
N SER A 198 -27.28 -3.84 0.36
CA SER A 198 -28.04 -2.90 1.20
C SER A 198 -28.61 -1.73 0.38
N LEU A 199 -29.93 -1.59 0.34
CA LEU A 199 -30.61 -0.46 -0.31
C LEU A 199 -30.53 0.85 0.50
N GLN A 200 -30.28 0.76 1.81
CA GLN A 200 -30.23 1.91 2.75
C GLN A 200 -28.82 2.18 3.32
N GLY A 201 -27.78 1.52 2.79
CA GLY A 201 -26.41 1.60 3.30
C GLY A 201 -26.10 0.62 4.44
N ILE A 202 -24.90 0.75 5.01
CA ILE A 202 -24.36 -0.15 6.04
C ILE A 202 -24.99 0.20 7.40
N SER A 203 -25.82 -0.69 7.94
CA SER A 203 -26.48 -0.54 9.24
C SER A 203 -26.01 -1.56 10.29
N ASN A 204 -25.20 -2.55 9.92
CA ASN A 204 -24.64 -3.54 10.84
C ASN A 204 -23.26 -4.08 10.39
N MET A 205 -22.53 -4.68 11.33
CA MET A 205 -21.19 -5.23 11.09
C MET A 205 -21.16 -6.39 10.07
N ALA A 206 -22.23 -7.17 9.94
CA ALA A 206 -22.30 -8.26 8.96
C ALA A 206 -22.37 -7.72 7.51
N GLN A 207 -23.06 -6.60 7.29
CA GLN A 207 -23.03 -5.89 6.00
C GLN A 207 -21.65 -5.28 5.72
N PHE A 208 -21.00 -4.71 6.73
CA PHE A 208 -19.64 -4.17 6.61
C PHE A 208 -18.64 -5.26 6.15
N SER A 209 -18.59 -6.39 6.85
CA SER A 209 -17.70 -7.52 6.49
C SER A 209 -17.99 -8.05 5.07
N ARG A 210 -19.26 -8.22 4.67
CA ARG A 210 -19.61 -8.60 3.28
C ARG A 210 -19.08 -7.62 2.24
N ILE A 211 -19.13 -6.32 2.54
CA ILE A 211 -18.62 -5.23 1.71
C ILE A 211 -17.08 -5.24 1.65
N MET A 212 -16.40 -5.54 2.76
CA MET A 212 -14.95 -5.74 2.82
C MET A 212 -14.51 -6.93 1.96
N TRP A 213 -15.14 -8.10 2.11
CA TRP A 213 -14.88 -9.28 1.29
C TRP A 213 -15.12 -9.06 -0.20
N LEU A 214 -16.18 -8.33 -0.55
CA LEU A 214 -16.43 -7.94 -1.93
C LEU A 214 -15.32 -7.02 -2.47
N SER A 215 -14.87 -6.05 -1.68
CA SER A 215 -13.80 -5.12 -2.05
C SER A 215 -12.45 -5.85 -2.22
N ILE A 216 -12.16 -6.80 -1.33
CA ILE A 216 -11.01 -7.73 -1.44
C ILE A 216 -11.07 -8.50 -2.77
N ALA A 217 -12.21 -9.11 -3.10
CA ALA A 217 -12.37 -9.88 -4.34
C ALA A 217 -12.20 -9.03 -5.60
N ILE A 218 -12.79 -7.82 -5.64
CA ILE A 218 -12.63 -6.88 -6.76
C ILE A 218 -11.16 -6.44 -6.92
N THR A 219 -10.49 -6.14 -5.80
CA THR A 219 -9.07 -5.75 -5.78
C THR A 219 -8.18 -6.88 -6.29
N PHE A 220 -8.45 -8.12 -5.88
CA PHE A 220 -7.74 -9.31 -6.36
C PHE A 220 -7.90 -9.54 -7.87
N VAL A 221 -9.10 -9.35 -8.42
CA VAL A 221 -9.34 -9.41 -9.87
C VAL A 221 -8.52 -8.35 -10.62
N TRP A 222 -8.46 -7.11 -10.12
CA TRP A 222 -7.62 -6.08 -10.71
C TRP A 222 -6.12 -6.38 -10.65
N VAL A 223 -5.64 -6.89 -9.52
CA VAL A 223 -4.26 -7.38 -9.35
C VAL A 223 -3.92 -8.43 -10.40
N ALA A 224 -4.84 -9.37 -10.67
CA ALA A 224 -4.65 -10.40 -11.70
C ALA A 224 -4.62 -9.79 -13.11
N ILE A 225 -5.51 -8.84 -13.42
CA ILE A 225 -5.55 -8.13 -14.70
C ILE A 225 -4.26 -7.33 -14.93
N PHE A 226 -3.81 -6.53 -13.97
CA PHE A 226 -2.57 -5.75 -14.07
C PHE A 226 -1.34 -6.66 -14.14
N THR A 227 -1.32 -7.78 -13.41
CA THR A 227 -0.25 -8.78 -13.53
C THR A 227 -0.18 -9.41 -14.91
N ALA A 228 -1.33 -9.78 -15.50
CA ALA A 228 -1.37 -10.30 -16.87
C ALA A 228 -0.90 -9.25 -17.89
N ALA A 229 -1.36 -7.99 -17.74
CA ALA A 229 -0.93 -6.87 -18.59
C ALA A 229 0.57 -6.59 -18.47
N ASN A 230 1.13 -6.57 -17.25
CA ASN A 230 2.55 -6.38 -17.00
C ASN A 230 3.39 -7.48 -17.65
N ILE A 231 3.04 -8.75 -17.45
CA ILE A 231 3.79 -9.88 -18.05
C ILE A 231 3.71 -9.83 -19.59
N TYR A 232 2.57 -9.43 -20.16
CA TYR A 232 2.40 -9.27 -21.60
C TYR A 232 3.23 -8.11 -22.18
N LEU A 233 3.18 -6.94 -21.55
CA LEU A 233 3.95 -5.76 -21.97
C LEU A 233 5.46 -6.01 -21.83
N LEU A 234 5.89 -6.62 -20.73
CA LEU A 234 7.29 -6.93 -20.48
C LEU A 234 7.86 -7.85 -21.57
N LYS A 235 7.17 -8.96 -21.87
CA LYS A 235 7.58 -9.93 -22.92
C LYS A 235 7.58 -9.40 -24.35
N ARG A 236 6.77 -8.39 -24.67
CA ARG A 236 6.50 -7.98 -26.07
C ARG A 236 6.99 -6.58 -26.44
N TRP A 237 7.25 -5.72 -25.45
CA TRP A 237 7.52 -4.29 -25.67
C TRP A 237 8.60 -3.67 -24.77
N THR A 238 9.34 -4.47 -23.98
CA THR A 238 10.53 -3.97 -23.25
C THR A 238 11.87 -4.29 -23.95
N GLU A 239 11.82 -4.77 -25.19
CA GLU A 239 13.00 -4.92 -26.04
C GLU A 239 13.55 -3.55 -26.49
N THR A 240 14.48 -3.02 -25.71
CA THR A 240 15.74 -2.60 -26.33
C THR A 240 16.38 -3.88 -26.87
N THR A 241 16.36 -4.01 -28.19
CA THR A 241 17.00 -5.07 -29.01
C THR A 241 18.13 -5.82 -28.33
N ARG A 242 18.06 -7.16 -28.35
CA ARG A 242 19.23 -8.04 -28.24
C ARG A 242 20.20 -7.82 -29.40
#